data_AF-A0A964AUP8-F1
#
_entry.id   AF-A0A964AUP8-F1
#
_cell.length_a   1.000
_cell.length_b   1.000
_cell.length_c   1.000
_cell.angle_alpha   90.00
_cell.angle_beta   90.00
_cell.angle_gamma   90.00
#
_symmetry.space_group_name_H-M   'P 1'
#
loop_
_entity.id
_entity.type
_entity.pdbx_description
1 polymer ?
#
loop_
_entity_poly.entity_id
_entity_poly.type
_entity_poly.pdbx_seq_one_letter_code
_entity_poly.pdbx_strand_id
1 'polypeptide(L)'
;MRLLLPLVFAALAGDAPAGYYHPDRVAASSLTFARYAEALGPKFEEVQGTLARTGEDLAELEQALLLAGDRAPEGTRAWYEDQRRKLTHGYLRTQAHVSFLEEDSLATFSAAMERALADVGGPYSLTECAGATGIAAMTGPGRSGASKCEGVDLNDPIAKAMDADAALTKAVDEILGVEWPEVAPEPAPQPLIAITGTAEVVALAPLARALIGDKLDAHAAQFEAELAPLERGIESKDAEAIEAAAQVRARYEAAVTAEGQALLAALDKRAPKLNKELALCVNPQSLGGCEGPAPSEALLNLLAQDKKLLKSLK
;
A
#
# COMPACT_ATOMS: atom_id res chain seq x y z
N MET A 1 -84.91 12.98 -30.81
CA MET A 1 -83.81 12.31 -31.53
C MET A 1 -82.58 13.21 -31.46
N ARG A 2 -81.71 13.01 -30.48
CA ARG A 2 -80.43 13.69 -30.30
C ARG A 2 -79.36 12.60 -30.24
N LEU A 3 -78.52 12.52 -31.27
CA LEU A 3 -77.35 11.64 -31.29
C LEU A 3 -76.30 12.23 -30.34
N LEU A 4 -75.89 11.44 -29.35
CA LEU A 4 -74.67 11.65 -28.56
C LEU A 4 -73.55 10.86 -29.25
N LEU A 5 -72.60 11.58 -29.86
CA LEU A 5 -71.34 11.03 -30.35
C LEU A 5 -70.41 10.82 -29.15
N PRO A 6 -69.89 9.61 -28.88
CA PRO A 6 -68.77 9.45 -27.96
C PRO A 6 -67.48 9.90 -28.66
N LEU A 7 -66.87 10.97 -28.14
CA LEU A 7 -65.48 11.34 -28.47
C LEU A 7 -64.57 10.23 -27.93
N VAL A 8 -64.10 9.36 -28.83
CA VAL A 8 -62.98 8.46 -28.58
C VAL A 8 -61.72 9.32 -28.61
N PHE A 9 -61.17 9.65 -27.45
CA PHE A 9 -59.79 10.12 -27.36
C PHE A 9 -58.88 8.91 -27.60
N ALA A 10 -58.39 8.77 -28.82
CA ALA A 10 -57.22 7.93 -29.10
C ALA A 10 -56.01 8.63 -28.44
N ALA A 11 -55.53 8.08 -27.33
CA ALA A 11 -54.22 8.43 -26.81
C ALA A 11 -53.18 7.98 -27.86
N LEU A 12 -52.61 8.94 -28.57
CA LEU A 12 -51.41 8.72 -29.38
C LEU A 12 -50.30 8.33 -28.39
N ALA A 13 -49.98 7.04 -28.33
CA ALA A 13 -48.69 6.59 -27.85
C ALA A 13 -47.65 7.10 -28.85
N GLY A 14 -47.17 8.33 -28.65
CA GLY A 14 -45.99 8.81 -29.35
C GLY A 14 -44.79 8.03 -28.81
N ASP A 15 -44.00 7.45 -29.72
CA ASP A 15 -42.73 6.84 -29.34
C ASP A 15 -41.91 7.85 -28.53
N ALA A 16 -41.50 7.44 -27.32
CA ALA A 16 -40.68 8.29 -26.47
C ALA A 16 -39.39 8.65 -27.22
N PRO A 17 -38.94 9.93 -27.21
CA PRO A 17 -37.70 10.33 -27.86
C PRO A 17 -36.53 9.45 -27.40
N ALA A 18 -35.65 9.06 -28.32
CA ALA A 18 -34.45 8.30 -27.98
C ALA A 18 -33.51 9.17 -27.11
N GLY A 19 -33.03 8.60 -26.00
CA GLY A 19 -32.05 9.22 -25.12
C GLY A 19 -30.91 8.23 -24.83
N TYR A 20 -29.73 8.75 -24.50
CA TYR A 20 -28.59 7.91 -24.12
C TYR A 20 -27.84 8.47 -22.91
N TYR A 21 -27.14 7.59 -22.21
CA TYR A 21 -26.17 7.96 -21.18
C TYR A 21 -24.97 6.99 -21.18
N HIS A 22 -23.86 7.42 -20.61
CA HIS A 22 -22.64 6.65 -20.44
C HIS A 22 -22.22 6.73 -18.97
N PRO A 23 -22.15 5.60 -18.23
CA PRO A 23 -21.87 5.60 -16.79
C PRO A 23 -20.65 6.44 -16.40
N ASP A 24 -19.52 6.26 -17.09
CA ASP A 24 -18.29 7.01 -16.80
C ASP A 24 -18.43 8.53 -17.02
N ARG A 25 -19.28 8.97 -17.94
CA ARG A 25 -19.52 10.40 -18.18
C ARG A 25 -20.46 10.99 -17.14
N VAL A 26 -21.47 10.23 -16.71
CA VAL A 26 -22.33 10.63 -15.60
C VAL A 26 -21.49 10.79 -14.33
N ALA A 27 -20.62 9.82 -14.03
CA ALA A 27 -19.71 9.87 -12.89
C ALA A 27 -18.76 11.09 -12.98
N ALA A 28 -18.16 11.34 -14.14
CA ALA A 28 -17.28 12.49 -14.36
C ALA A 28 -17.99 13.85 -14.24
N SER A 29 -19.30 13.90 -14.55
CA SER A 29 -20.12 15.11 -14.42
C SER A 29 -20.75 15.29 -13.03
N SER A 30 -20.71 14.28 -12.15
CA SER A 30 -21.29 14.33 -10.80
C SER A 30 -20.33 14.96 -9.80
N LEU A 31 -20.79 16.02 -9.13
CA LEU A 31 -20.06 16.66 -8.03
C LEU A 31 -19.95 15.74 -6.81
N THR A 32 -20.98 14.94 -6.53
CA THR A 32 -20.96 13.99 -5.42
C THR A 32 -19.95 12.86 -5.65
N PHE A 33 -19.84 12.36 -6.88
CA PHE A 33 -18.80 11.39 -7.26
C PHE A 33 -17.39 12.00 -7.16
N ALA A 34 -17.20 13.21 -7.68
CA ALA A 34 -15.91 13.91 -7.57
C ALA A 34 -15.49 14.10 -6.10
N ARG A 35 -16.41 14.55 -5.23
CA ARG A 35 -16.18 14.71 -3.79
C ARG A 35 -15.77 13.39 -3.13
N TYR A 36 -16.44 12.29 -3.48
CA TYR A 36 -16.12 10.96 -2.96
C TYR A 36 -14.70 10.54 -3.36
N ALA A 37 -14.36 10.66 -4.65
CA ALA A 37 -13.05 10.29 -5.17
C ALA A 37 -11.92 11.15 -4.58
N GLU A 38 -12.10 12.47 -4.51
CA GLU A 38 -11.14 13.42 -3.95
C GLU A 38 -10.88 13.19 -2.47
N ALA A 39 -11.86 12.68 -1.72
CA ALA A 39 -11.72 12.42 -0.29
C ALA A 39 -11.06 11.08 0.04
N LEU A 40 -11.27 10.04 -0.76
CA LEU A 40 -10.71 8.70 -0.49
C LEU A 40 -9.28 8.52 -1.00
N GLY A 41 -8.95 9.07 -2.18
CA GLY A 41 -7.64 8.90 -2.80
C GLY A 41 -6.47 9.23 -1.85
N PRO A 42 -6.44 10.44 -1.26
CA PRO A 42 -5.37 10.82 -0.33
C PRO A 42 -5.27 9.93 0.91
N LYS A 43 -6.40 9.46 1.45
CA LYS A 43 -6.40 8.57 2.64
C LYS A 43 -5.81 7.21 2.31
N PHE A 44 -6.16 6.66 1.14
CA PHE A 44 -5.57 5.41 0.66
C PHE A 44 -4.07 5.53 0.43
N GLU A 45 -3.63 6.59 -0.26
CA GLU A 45 -2.21 6.87 -0.50
C GLU A 45 -1.43 7.04 0.81
N GLU A 46 -2.00 7.70 1.81
CA GLU A 46 -1.38 7.89 3.12
C GLU A 46 -1.18 6.54 3.85
N VAL A 47 -2.20 5.69 3.88
CA VAL A 47 -2.13 4.37 4.52
C VAL A 47 -1.17 3.45 3.77
N GLN A 48 -1.26 3.38 2.43
CA GLN A 48 -0.32 2.62 1.62
C GLN A 48 1.12 3.10 1.79
N GLY A 49 1.33 4.42 1.79
CA GLY A 49 2.66 5.01 1.99
C GLY A 49 3.23 4.68 3.37
N THR A 50 2.39 4.67 4.40
CA THR A 50 2.81 4.28 5.76
C THR A 50 3.16 2.80 5.84
N LEU A 51 2.31 1.93 5.30
CA LEU A 51 2.53 0.49 5.20
C LEU A 51 3.84 0.16 4.45
N ALA A 52 4.09 0.84 3.33
CA ALA A 52 5.31 0.65 2.52
C ALA A 52 6.56 1.07 3.30
N ARG A 53 6.57 2.29 3.86
CA ARG A 53 7.69 2.80 4.67
C ARG A 53 7.99 1.90 5.86
N THR A 54 6.97 1.50 6.62
CA THR A 54 7.16 0.57 7.76
C THR A 54 7.69 -0.79 7.29
N GLY A 55 7.28 -1.27 6.11
CA GLY A 55 7.83 -2.48 5.51
C GLY A 55 9.33 -2.37 5.21
N GLU A 56 9.75 -1.25 4.62
CA GLU A 56 11.17 -0.95 4.36
C GLU A 56 11.97 -0.85 5.66
N ASP A 57 11.43 -0.16 6.67
CA ASP A 57 12.05 -0.02 7.98
C ASP A 57 12.23 -1.37 8.69
N LEU A 58 11.21 -2.24 8.64
CA LEU A 58 11.29 -3.58 9.21
C LEU A 58 12.27 -4.48 8.44
N ALA A 59 12.39 -4.32 7.12
CA ALA A 59 13.39 -5.03 6.33
C ALA A 59 14.82 -4.57 6.69
N GLU A 60 15.03 -3.27 6.91
CA GLU A 60 16.31 -2.74 7.40
C GLU A 60 16.66 -3.30 8.78
N LEU A 61 15.70 -3.33 9.70
CA LEU A 61 15.87 -3.94 11.03
C LEU A 61 16.19 -5.43 10.94
N GLU A 62 15.48 -6.19 10.09
CA GLU A 62 15.76 -7.61 9.86
C GLU A 62 17.21 -7.82 9.40
N GLN A 63 17.66 -7.05 8.41
CA GLN A 63 19.03 -7.11 7.93
C GLN A 63 20.02 -6.78 9.06
N ALA A 64 19.78 -5.73 9.84
CA ALA A 64 20.63 -5.36 10.97
C ALA A 64 20.67 -6.46 12.05
N LEU A 65 19.55 -7.11 12.35
CA LEU A 65 19.49 -8.22 13.31
C LEU A 65 20.23 -9.46 12.83
N LEU A 66 20.15 -9.78 11.53
CA LEU A 66 20.94 -10.86 10.94
C LEU A 66 22.43 -10.53 10.98
N LEU A 67 22.82 -9.31 10.60
CA LEU A 67 24.20 -8.85 10.66
C LEU A 67 24.75 -8.84 12.10
N ALA A 68 23.93 -8.49 13.08
CA ALA A 68 24.32 -8.49 14.49
C ALA A 68 24.50 -9.92 15.04
N GLY A 69 23.76 -10.91 14.52
CA GLY A 69 23.81 -12.28 14.98
C GLY A 69 23.59 -12.40 16.50
N ASP A 70 24.48 -13.12 17.18
CA ASP A 70 24.44 -13.30 18.64
C ASP A 70 24.68 -12.02 19.45
N ARG A 71 25.13 -10.93 18.81
CA ARG A 71 25.31 -9.62 19.45
C ARG A 71 24.05 -8.76 19.39
N ALA A 72 22.99 -9.20 18.72
CA ALA A 72 21.72 -8.48 18.70
C ALA A 72 21.18 -8.32 20.13
N PRO A 73 20.62 -7.15 20.50
CA PRO A 73 20.06 -6.97 21.84
C PRO A 73 18.93 -7.98 22.13
N GLU A 74 18.86 -8.41 23.39
CA GLU A 74 17.86 -9.37 23.84
C GLU A 74 16.44 -8.81 23.62
N GLY A 75 15.53 -9.65 23.15
CA GLY A 75 14.14 -9.27 22.90
C GLY A 75 13.90 -8.52 21.58
N THR A 76 14.91 -7.90 20.95
CA THR A 76 14.70 -7.13 19.71
C THR A 76 14.19 -8.00 18.57
N ARG A 77 14.67 -9.25 18.43
CA ARG A 77 14.15 -10.18 17.41
C ARG A 77 12.68 -10.54 17.64
N ALA A 78 12.30 -10.80 18.89
CA ALA A 78 10.91 -11.13 19.22
C ALA A 78 9.98 -9.92 18.98
N TRP A 79 10.46 -8.72 19.30
CA TRP A 79 9.76 -7.47 19.01
C TRP A 79 9.62 -7.23 17.50
N TYR A 80 10.68 -7.41 16.71
CA TYR A 80 10.65 -7.34 15.25
C TYR A 80 9.57 -8.27 14.67
N GLU A 81 9.55 -9.54 15.07
CA GLU A 81 8.55 -10.51 14.60
C GLU A 81 7.12 -10.10 14.98
N ASP A 82 6.94 -9.46 16.14
CA ASP A 82 5.64 -8.90 16.53
C ASP A 82 5.21 -7.74 15.64
N GLN A 83 6.12 -6.80 15.35
CA GLN A 83 5.84 -5.69 14.45
C GLN A 83 5.55 -6.19 13.02
N ARG A 84 6.27 -7.21 12.54
CA ARG A 84 6.01 -7.81 11.23
C ARG A 84 4.62 -8.45 11.14
N ARG A 85 4.18 -9.14 12.20
CA ARG A 85 2.80 -9.66 12.28
C ARG A 85 1.77 -8.54 12.30
N LYS A 86 1.99 -7.49 13.10
CA LYS A 86 1.11 -6.31 13.16
C LYS A 86 1.01 -5.63 11.79
N LEU A 87 2.13 -5.44 11.09
CA LEU A 87 2.17 -4.87 9.75
C LEU A 87 1.38 -5.73 8.76
N THR A 88 1.57 -7.05 8.79
CA THR A 88 0.82 -7.99 7.93
C THR A 88 -0.68 -7.92 8.20
N HIS A 89 -1.10 -7.90 9.46
CA HIS A 89 -2.50 -7.69 9.83
C HIS A 89 -3.02 -6.31 9.37
N GLY A 90 -2.19 -5.27 9.44
CA GLY A 90 -2.49 -3.93 8.93
C GLY A 90 -2.75 -3.92 7.43
N TYR A 91 -1.91 -4.60 6.64
CA TYR A 91 -2.13 -4.80 5.20
C TYR A 91 -3.46 -5.49 4.92
N LEU A 92 -3.73 -6.61 5.59
CA LEU A 92 -4.97 -7.37 5.40
C LEU A 92 -6.21 -6.55 5.78
N ARG A 93 -6.15 -5.83 6.90
CA ARG A 93 -7.25 -4.95 7.35
C ARG A 93 -7.47 -3.80 6.38
N THR A 94 -6.41 -3.23 5.80
CA THR A 94 -6.51 -2.17 4.79
C THR A 94 -7.13 -2.69 3.50
N GLN A 95 -6.72 -3.86 3.00
CA GLN A 95 -7.33 -4.47 1.82
C GLN A 95 -8.81 -4.79 2.04
N ALA A 96 -9.16 -5.35 3.21
CA ALA A 96 -10.55 -5.62 3.57
C ALA A 96 -11.38 -4.33 3.66
N HIS A 97 -10.80 -3.27 4.24
CA HIS A 97 -11.45 -1.96 4.33
C HIS A 97 -11.70 -1.35 2.95
N VAL A 98 -10.72 -1.40 2.04
CA VAL A 98 -10.90 -0.91 0.66
C VAL A 98 -11.96 -1.72 -0.06
N SER A 99 -11.95 -3.06 0.05
CA SER A 99 -12.98 -3.92 -0.55
C SER A 99 -14.38 -3.55 -0.04
N PHE A 100 -14.52 -3.30 1.26
CA PHE A 100 -15.76 -2.84 1.87
C PHE A 100 -16.21 -1.48 1.30
N LEU A 101 -15.30 -0.50 1.19
CA LEU A 101 -15.62 0.81 0.62
C LEU A 101 -16.02 0.73 -0.85
N GLU A 102 -15.39 -0.16 -1.64
CA GLU A 102 -15.74 -0.40 -3.04
C GLU A 102 -17.13 -1.02 -3.18
N GLU A 103 -17.46 -2.03 -2.38
CA GLU A 103 -18.79 -2.66 -2.39
C GLU A 103 -19.90 -1.68 -1.99
N ASP A 104 -19.71 -0.94 -0.89
CA ASP A 104 -20.70 0.02 -0.37
C ASP A 104 -20.90 1.20 -1.33
N SER A 105 -19.82 1.72 -1.92
CA SER A 105 -19.90 2.80 -2.89
C SER A 105 -20.57 2.35 -4.20
N LEU A 106 -20.21 1.17 -4.73
CA LEU A 106 -20.84 0.62 -5.92
C LEU A 106 -22.35 0.47 -5.72
N ALA A 107 -22.79 -0.11 -4.60
CA ALA A 107 -24.21 -0.26 -4.28
C ALA A 107 -24.91 1.10 -4.16
N THR A 108 -24.28 2.06 -3.47
CA THR A 108 -24.83 3.39 -3.23
C THR A 108 -24.99 4.20 -4.52
N PHE A 109 -23.95 4.27 -5.36
CA PHE A 109 -23.99 5.00 -6.62
C PHE A 109 -24.90 4.33 -7.65
N SER A 110 -24.96 2.99 -7.67
CA SER A 110 -25.89 2.26 -8.55
C SER A 110 -27.35 2.55 -8.18
N ALA A 111 -27.70 2.52 -6.89
CA ALA A 111 -29.04 2.84 -6.45
C ALA A 111 -29.44 4.30 -6.74
N ALA A 112 -28.48 5.24 -6.65
CA ALA A 112 -28.72 6.63 -7.03
C ALA A 112 -28.87 6.81 -8.54
N MET A 113 -28.07 6.09 -9.34
CA MET A 113 -28.19 6.05 -10.80
C MET A 113 -29.58 5.55 -11.21
N GLU A 114 -30.07 4.45 -10.63
CA GLU A 114 -31.42 3.92 -10.91
C GLU A 114 -32.52 4.96 -10.62
N ARG A 115 -32.41 5.69 -9.50
CA ARG A 115 -33.37 6.77 -9.17
C ARG A 115 -33.28 7.93 -10.15
N ALA A 116 -32.07 8.36 -10.52
CA ALA A 116 -31.84 9.44 -11.48
C ALA A 116 -32.34 9.07 -12.90
N LEU A 117 -32.14 7.82 -13.33
CA LEU A 117 -32.67 7.31 -14.60
C LEU A 117 -34.20 7.25 -14.60
N ALA A 118 -34.84 6.89 -13.48
CA ALA A 118 -36.29 6.93 -13.37
C ALA A 118 -36.86 8.35 -13.45
N ASP A 119 -36.18 9.33 -12.86
CA ASP A 119 -36.60 10.74 -12.84
C ASP A 119 -36.36 11.45 -14.19
N VAL A 120 -35.13 11.36 -14.70
CA VAL A 120 -34.69 12.06 -15.94
C VAL A 120 -35.09 11.29 -17.20
N GLY A 121 -35.09 9.96 -17.13
CA GLY A 121 -35.29 9.05 -18.25
C GLY A 121 -36.73 8.67 -18.53
N GLY A 122 -37.66 8.92 -17.61
CA GLY A 122 -39.09 8.62 -17.79
C GLY A 122 -39.73 9.07 -19.13
N PRO A 123 -39.37 10.23 -19.71
CA PRO A 123 -39.90 10.65 -21.01
C PRO A 123 -39.10 10.16 -22.21
N TYR A 124 -38.02 9.37 -22.03
CA TYR A 124 -37.14 8.91 -23.10
C TYR A 124 -37.09 7.38 -23.21
N SER A 125 -36.85 6.87 -24.41
CA SER A 125 -36.36 5.50 -24.59
C SER A 125 -34.84 5.48 -24.38
N LEU A 126 -34.39 5.13 -23.17
CA LEU A 126 -32.99 5.20 -22.77
C LEU A 126 -32.15 4.03 -23.31
N THR A 127 -30.96 4.37 -23.82
CA THR A 127 -29.92 3.40 -24.16
C THR A 127 -28.67 3.68 -23.33
N GLU A 128 -28.21 2.69 -22.56
CA GLU A 128 -26.89 2.74 -21.95
C GLU A 128 -25.83 2.52 -23.04
N CYS A 129 -24.98 3.52 -23.21
CA CYS A 129 -23.77 3.41 -24.02
C CYS A 129 -22.76 2.55 -23.30
N ALA A 130 -22.13 1.62 -24.01
CA ALA A 130 -21.05 0.80 -23.44
C ALA A 130 -19.97 1.69 -22.79
N GLY A 131 -19.99 1.72 -21.45
CA GLY A 131 -18.93 2.29 -20.62
C GLY A 131 -17.98 1.21 -20.13
N ALA A 132 -16.87 1.62 -19.53
CA ALA A 132 -16.02 0.68 -18.81
C ALA A 132 -16.76 0.18 -17.57
N THR A 133 -16.64 -1.10 -17.24
CA THR A 133 -17.17 -1.69 -16.00
C THR A 133 -16.04 -1.91 -14.98
N GLY A 134 -16.32 -1.81 -13.68
CA GLY A 134 -15.36 -2.10 -12.60
C GLY A 134 -14.43 -0.94 -12.23
N ILE A 135 -13.22 -1.22 -11.72
CA ILE A 135 -12.23 -0.21 -11.28
C ILE A 135 -11.90 0.82 -12.38
N ALA A 136 -12.00 0.43 -13.65
CA ALA A 136 -11.81 1.33 -14.79
C ALA A 136 -12.85 2.48 -14.86
N ALA A 137 -14.04 2.30 -14.26
CA ALA A 137 -15.03 3.37 -14.08
C ALA A 137 -14.65 4.30 -12.90
N MET A 138 -13.86 3.81 -11.94
CA MET A 138 -13.43 4.56 -10.75
C MET A 138 -12.14 5.36 -10.96
N THR A 139 -11.29 5.00 -11.92
CA THR A 139 -9.96 5.63 -12.14
C THR A 139 -9.94 6.76 -13.17
N GLY A 140 -11.10 7.32 -13.53
CA GLY A 140 -11.18 8.42 -14.49
C GLY A 140 -11.01 8.00 -15.96
N PRO A 141 -11.18 8.92 -16.92
CA PRO A 141 -11.74 8.62 -18.22
C PRO A 141 -10.76 7.85 -19.13
N GLY A 142 -10.97 6.54 -19.22
CA GLY A 142 -10.48 5.72 -20.32
C GLY A 142 -11.10 6.18 -21.64
N ARG A 143 -10.26 6.71 -22.54
CA ARG A 143 -10.60 7.08 -23.93
C ARG A 143 -10.98 5.83 -24.75
N SER A 144 -12.18 5.28 -24.60
CA SER A 144 -12.70 4.30 -25.56
C SER A 144 -14.22 4.18 -25.48
N GLY A 145 -14.93 4.70 -26.49
CA GLY A 145 -16.34 4.35 -26.68
C GLY A 145 -17.27 5.43 -27.26
N ALA A 146 -16.81 6.65 -27.50
CA ALA A 146 -17.69 7.78 -27.82
C ALA A 146 -18.38 7.78 -29.21
N SER A 147 -18.45 6.67 -29.97
CA SER A 147 -18.73 6.78 -31.42
C SER A 147 -20.09 6.35 -31.95
N LYS A 148 -21.04 5.76 -31.20
CA LYS A 148 -22.35 5.35 -31.78
C LYS A 148 -23.52 5.28 -30.79
N CYS A 149 -23.75 6.30 -29.97
CA CYS A 149 -25.02 6.41 -29.24
C CYS A 149 -25.91 7.43 -29.92
N GLU A 150 -27.08 6.99 -30.36
CA GLU A 150 -28.08 7.82 -31.00
C GLU A 150 -29.10 8.32 -29.97
N GLY A 151 -29.54 9.57 -30.11
CA GLY A 151 -30.53 10.18 -29.22
C GLY A 151 -30.00 11.42 -28.48
N VAL A 152 -30.78 11.90 -27.53
CA VAL A 152 -30.41 13.03 -26.66
C VAL A 152 -29.40 12.59 -25.61
N ASP A 153 -28.31 13.34 -25.45
CA ASP A 153 -27.33 13.12 -24.37
C ASP A 153 -27.95 13.49 -23.01
N LEU A 154 -28.06 12.52 -22.12
CA LEU A 154 -28.63 12.70 -20.79
C LEU A 154 -27.59 12.61 -19.67
N ASN A 155 -26.29 12.60 -19.98
CA ASN A 155 -25.23 12.46 -18.97
C ASN A 155 -25.28 13.55 -17.89
N ASP A 156 -25.28 14.83 -18.29
CA ASP A 156 -25.31 15.96 -17.34
C ASP A 156 -26.66 16.07 -16.59
N PRO A 157 -27.83 15.89 -17.23
CA PRO A 157 -29.10 15.80 -16.52
C PRO A 157 -29.13 14.70 -15.44
N ILE A 158 -28.67 13.49 -15.76
CA ILE A 158 -28.62 12.36 -14.81
C ILE A 158 -27.64 12.68 -13.67
N ALA A 159 -26.46 13.19 -13.98
CA ALA A 159 -25.47 13.58 -12.96
C ALA A 159 -26.04 14.62 -11.99
N LYS A 160 -26.75 15.65 -12.49
CA LYS A 160 -27.43 16.64 -11.64
C LYS A 160 -28.54 16.05 -10.78
N ALA A 161 -29.30 15.09 -11.30
CA ALA A 161 -30.31 14.39 -10.52
C ALA A 161 -29.67 13.55 -9.40
N MET A 162 -28.55 12.88 -9.66
CA MET A 162 -27.76 12.20 -8.64
C MET A 162 -27.19 13.19 -7.61
N ASP A 163 -26.67 14.34 -8.03
CA ASP A 163 -26.14 15.35 -7.11
C ASP A 163 -27.23 15.99 -6.23
N ALA A 164 -28.48 16.00 -6.68
CA ALA A 164 -29.64 16.44 -5.90
C ALA A 164 -30.20 15.34 -4.97
N ASP A 165 -29.70 14.11 -5.06
CA ASP A 165 -30.17 12.98 -4.28
C ASP A 165 -29.63 13.04 -2.84
N ALA A 166 -30.53 13.39 -1.91
CA ALA A 166 -30.21 13.47 -0.49
C ALA A 166 -29.82 12.11 0.12
N ALA A 167 -30.33 11.00 -0.41
CA ALA A 167 -29.96 9.66 0.04
C ALA A 167 -28.54 9.31 -0.43
N LEU A 168 -28.17 9.68 -1.67
CA LEU A 168 -26.79 9.54 -2.15
C LEU A 168 -25.82 10.38 -1.31
N THR A 169 -26.15 11.66 -1.09
CA THR A 169 -25.30 12.58 -0.31
C THR A 169 -25.05 12.02 1.09
N LYS A 170 -26.12 11.60 1.78
CA LYS A 170 -26.03 11.01 3.12
C LYS A 170 -25.18 9.74 3.14
N ALA A 171 -25.39 8.83 2.19
CA ALA A 171 -24.63 7.58 2.13
C ALA A 171 -23.14 7.83 1.84
N VAL A 172 -22.82 8.78 0.96
CA VAL A 172 -21.41 9.20 0.74
C VAL A 172 -20.81 9.79 2.02
N ASP A 173 -21.54 10.62 2.76
CA ASP A 173 -21.04 11.16 4.03
C ASP A 173 -20.79 10.04 5.07
N GLU A 174 -21.65 9.03 5.13
CA GLU A 174 -21.48 7.84 5.98
C GLU A 174 -20.23 7.03 5.58
N ILE A 175 -20.03 6.77 4.27
CA ILE A 175 -18.87 6.05 3.75
C ILE A 175 -17.57 6.84 4.04
N LEU A 176 -17.56 8.14 3.76
CA LEU A 176 -16.38 8.99 4.01
C LEU A 176 -16.06 9.16 5.50
N GLY A 177 -17.05 8.96 6.36
CA GLY A 177 -16.95 8.99 7.82
C GLY A 177 -16.42 7.70 8.44
N VAL A 178 -16.28 6.61 7.68
CA VAL A 178 -15.68 5.37 8.20
C VAL A 178 -14.21 5.61 8.55
N GLU A 179 -13.83 5.26 9.77
CA GLU A 179 -12.44 5.38 10.23
C GLU A 179 -11.53 4.42 9.46
N TRP A 180 -10.42 4.97 8.97
CA TRP A 180 -9.39 4.19 8.31
C TRP A 180 -8.58 3.39 9.33
N PRO A 181 -8.12 2.18 8.97
CA PRO A 181 -7.28 1.39 9.86
C PRO A 181 -5.97 2.11 10.13
N GLU A 182 -5.68 2.35 11.41
CA GLU A 182 -4.36 2.82 11.83
C GLU A 182 -3.35 1.68 11.67
N VAL A 183 -2.26 1.96 10.96
CA VAL A 183 -1.12 1.06 10.86
C VAL A 183 0.14 1.86 11.17
N ALA A 184 0.51 1.89 12.44
CA ALA A 184 1.76 2.48 12.90
C ALA A 184 2.53 1.44 13.73
N PRO A 185 3.83 1.22 13.47
CA PRO A 185 4.66 0.47 14.38
C PRO A 185 4.75 1.25 15.69
N GLU A 186 4.75 0.55 16.82
CA GLU A 186 4.94 1.18 18.12
C GLU A 186 6.43 1.49 18.31
N PRO A 187 6.88 2.77 18.31
CA PRO A 187 8.30 3.06 18.38
C PRO A 187 8.89 2.55 19.70
N ALA A 188 9.97 1.78 19.61
CA ALA A 188 10.60 1.18 20.77
C ALA A 188 12.13 1.30 20.67
N PRO A 189 12.75 2.26 21.39
CA PRO A 189 14.20 2.35 21.45
C PRO A 189 14.83 1.02 21.86
N GLN A 190 15.87 0.59 21.15
CA GLN A 190 16.59 -0.65 21.43
C GLN A 190 17.98 -0.38 22.01
N PRO A 191 18.53 -1.29 22.83
CA PRO A 191 19.89 -1.12 23.35
C PRO A 191 20.94 -1.05 22.23
N LEU A 192 22.02 -0.32 22.49
CA LEU A 192 23.18 -0.24 21.60
C LEU A 192 24.06 -1.49 21.70
N ILE A 193 24.71 -1.84 20.59
CA ILE A 193 25.81 -2.82 20.59
C ILE A 193 27.12 -2.06 20.77
N ALA A 194 27.70 -2.11 21.96
CA ALA A 194 28.99 -1.49 22.22
C ALA A 194 30.13 -2.22 21.48
N ILE A 195 30.97 -1.46 20.76
CA ILE A 195 32.23 -1.95 20.16
C ILE A 195 33.41 -1.51 21.02
N THR A 196 33.53 -0.20 21.25
CA THR A 196 34.55 0.39 22.14
C THR A 196 33.95 1.33 23.19
N GLY A 197 32.66 1.68 23.09
CA GLY A 197 31.92 2.52 24.03
C GLY A 197 30.52 2.82 23.50
N THR A 198 29.88 3.91 23.94
CA THR A 198 28.51 4.27 23.54
C THR A 198 28.32 5.73 23.11
N ALA A 199 29.38 6.54 23.10
CA ALA A 199 29.28 7.98 22.80
C ALA A 199 29.08 8.30 21.31
N GLU A 200 29.63 7.47 20.41
CA GLU A 200 29.54 7.66 18.96
C GLU A 200 28.80 6.48 18.32
N VAL A 201 27.58 6.74 17.83
CA VAL A 201 26.68 5.71 17.30
C VAL A 201 26.68 5.73 15.76
N VAL A 202 26.64 4.55 15.15
CA VAL A 202 26.39 4.37 13.70
C VAL A 202 25.30 3.31 13.50
N ALA A 203 24.45 3.50 12.49
CA ALA A 203 23.43 2.52 12.12
C ALA A 203 24.09 1.33 11.41
N LEU A 204 23.81 0.11 11.87
CA LEU A 204 24.48 -1.10 11.40
C LEU A 204 24.14 -1.44 9.94
N ALA A 205 22.86 -1.45 9.57
CA ALA A 205 22.46 -1.78 8.21
C ALA A 205 23.03 -0.79 7.18
N PRO A 206 22.91 0.55 7.34
CA PRO A 206 23.56 1.50 6.45
C PRO A 206 25.08 1.35 6.37
N LEU A 207 25.76 1.09 7.50
CA LEU A 207 27.20 0.83 7.52
C LEU A 207 27.57 -0.44 6.74
N ALA A 208 26.81 -1.53 6.92
CA ALA A 208 27.03 -2.78 6.22
C ALA A 208 26.79 -2.62 4.72
N ARG A 209 25.74 -1.92 4.30
CA ARG A 209 25.50 -1.58 2.90
C ARG A 209 26.68 -0.81 2.28
N ALA A 210 27.26 0.13 3.02
CA ALA A 210 28.41 0.90 2.54
C ALA A 210 29.71 0.06 2.42
N LEU A 211 29.88 -0.98 3.24
CA LEU A 211 31.12 -1.76 3.31
C LEU A 211 31.08 -3.08 2.54
N ILE A 212 29.93 -3.74 2.52
CA ILE A 212 29.72 -5.10 1.99
C ILE A 212 28.41 -5.22 1.18
N GLY A 213 27.87 -4.10 0.68
CA GLY A 213 26.60 -4.06 -0.08
C GLY A 213 26.51 -5.08 -1.21
N ASP A 214 27.55 -5.17 -2.05
CA ASP A 214 27.58 -6.13 -3.18
C ASP A 214 27.37 -7.59 -2.75
N LYS A 215 27.88 -7.97 -1.56
CA LYS A 215 27.69 -9.32 -1.03
C LYS A 215 26.27 -9.53 -0.52
N LEU A 216 25.73 -8.52 0.18
CA LEU A 216 24.35 -8.55 0.67
C LEU A 216 23.35 -8.63 -0.49
N ASP A 217 23.59 -7.90 -1.58
CA ASP A 217 22.79 -7.95 -2.80
C ASP A 217 22.90 -9.30 -3.50
N ALA A 218 24.09 -9.90 -3.55
CA ALA A 218 24.27 -11.24 -4.10
C ALA A 218 23.48 -12.30 -3.30
N HIS A 219 23.51 -12.22 -1.96
CA HIS A 219 22.73 -13.12 -1.09
C HIS A 219 21.22 -12.91 -1.26
N ALA A 220 20.77 -11.67 -1.38
CA ALA A 220 19.35 -11.35 -1.62
C ALA A 220 18.88 -11.86 -3.00
N ALA A 221 19.66 -11.63 -4.05
CA ALA A 221 19.34 -12.12 -5.40
C ALA A 221 19.31 -13.66 -5.47
N GLN A 222 20.23 -14.33 -4.76
CA GLN A 222 20.21 -15.79 -4.65
C GLN A 222 18.96 -16.28 -3.91
N PHE A 223 18.60 -15.63 -2.79
CA PHE A 223 17.39 -15.95 -2.03
C PHE A 223 16.13 -15.82 -2.90
N GLU A 224 15.98 -14.72 -3.64
CA GLU A 224 14.86 -14.50 -4.55
C GLU A 224 14.82 -15.56 -5.66
N ALA A 225 15.96 -15.88 -6.27
CA ALA A 225 16.05 -16.88 -7.33
C ALA A 225 15.67 -18.30 -6.84
N GLU A 226 16.04 -18.65 -5.60
CA GLU A 226 15.67 -19.93 -4.98
C GLU A 226 14.21 -19.97 -4.52
N LEU A 227 13.62 -18.83 -4.14
CA LEU A 227 12.24 -18.74 -3.66
C LEU A 227 11.21 -18.70 -4.81
N ALA A 228 11.54 -18.03 -5.93
CA ALA A 228 10.67 -17.87 -7.10
C ALA A 228 9.98 -19.18 -7.59
N PRO A 229 10.67 -20.33 -7.74
CA PRO A 229 10.01 -21.57 -8.16
C PRO A 229 9.01 -22.13 -7.13
N LEU A 230 9.05 -21.69 -5.86
CA LEU A 230 8.22 -22.19 -4.76
C LEU A 230 6.93 -21.37 -4.56
N GLU A 231 6.84 -20.16 -5.13
CA GLU A 231 5.77 -19.19 -4.86
C GLU A 231 4.36 -19.79 -5.05
N ARG A 232 4.11 -20.45 -6.18
CA ARG A 232 2.81 -21.10 -6.45
C ARG A 232 2.46 -22.16 -5.41
N GLY A 233 3.45 -22.92 -4.94
CA GLY A 233 3.26 -23.92 -3.90
C GLY A 233 2.86 -23.27 -2.58
N ILE A 234 3.56 -22.20 -2.18
CA ILE A 234 3.26 -21.42 -0.98
C ILE A 234 1.84 -20.82 -1.03
N GLU A 235 1.46 -20.22 -2.17
CA GLU A 235 0.10 -19.66 -2.37
C GLU A 235 -0.99 -20.73 -2.22
N SER A 236 -0.73 -21.93 -2.74
CA SER A 236 -1.63 -23.08 -2.62
C SER A 236 -1.57 -23.80 -1.28
N LYS A 237 -0.73 -23.33 -0.34
CA LYS A 237 -0.48 -23.93 0.98
C LYS A 237 0.07 -25.36 0.91
N ASP A 238 0.88 -25.64 -0.10
CA ASP A 238 1.59 -26.91 -0.22
C ASP A 238 2.68 -27.03 0.87
N ALA A 239 2.61 -28.10 1.65
CA ALA A 239 3.50 -28.32 2.79
C ALA A 239 4.96 -28.49 2.36
N GLU A 240 5.21 -29.16 1.23
CA GLU A 240 6.58 -29.36 0.73
C GLU A 240 7.20 -28.04 0.27
N ALA A 241 6.45 -27.21 -0.45
CA ALA A 241 6.90 -25.88 -0.85
C ALA A 241 7.17 -24.96 0.36
N ILE A 242 6.32 -25.00 1.39
CA ILE A 242 6.51 -24.22 2.62
C ILE A 242 7.79 -24.67 3.36
N GLU A 243 8.01 -25.99 3.48
CA GLU A 243 9.21 -26.51 4.11
C GLU A 243 10.48 -26.15 3.32
N ALA A 244 10.44 -26.28 1.99
CA ALA A 244 11.54 -25.89 1.12
C ALA A 244 11.85 -24.38 1.23
N ALA A 245 10.83 -23.53 1.28
CA ALA A 245 10.99 -22.09 1.46
C ALA A 245 11.63 -21.75 2.81
N ALA A 246 11.28 -22.47 3.88
CA ALA A 246 11.91 -22.31 5.19
C ALA A 246 13.41 -22.67 5.15
N GLN A 247 13.80 -23.70 4.39
CA GLN A 247 15.21 -24.06 4.22
C GLN A 247 15.98 -23.01 3.39
N VAL A 248 15.38 -22.49 2.32
CA VAL A 248 15.95 -21.39 1.52
C VAL A 248 16.18 -20.16 2.40
N ARG A 249 15.18 -19.82 3.21
CA ARG A 249 15.28 -18.71 4.18
C ARG A 249 16.39 -18.93 5.20
N ALA A 250 16.50 -20.12 5.79
CA ALA A 250 17.56 -20.43 6.75
C ALA A 250 18.96 -20.30 6.14
N ARG A 251 19.15 -20.68 4.87
CA ARG A 251 20.43 -20.49 4.15
C ARG A 251 20.76 -19.01 3.95
N TYR A 252 19.78 -18.20 3.53
CA TYR A 252 19.95 -16.75 3.40
C TYR A 252 20.34 -16.11 4.74
N GLU A 253 19.61 -16.42 5.81
CA GLU A 253 19.89 -15.88 7.15
C GLU A 253 21.30 -16.26 7.64
N ALA A 254 21.72 -17.51 7.43
CA ALA A 254 23.06 -17.97 7.77
C ALA A 254 24.14 -17.23 6.96
N ALA A 255 23.92 -16.99 5.67
CA ALA A 255 24.86 -16.26 4.82
C ALA A 255 25.02 -14.79 5.25
N VAL A 256 23.91 -14.08 5.47
CA VAL A 256 23.93 -12.70 5.96
C VAL A 256 24.57 -12.61 7.35
N THR A 257 24.27 -13.56 8.24
CA THR A 257 24.88 -13.63 9.58
C THR A 257 26.39 -13.82 9.50
N ALA A 258 26.90 -14.66 8.59
CA ALA A 258 28.33 -14.85 8.40
C ALA A 258 29.05 -13.56 7.92
N GLU A 259 28.43 -12.80 7.01
CA GLU A 259 28.96 -11.48 6.61
C GLU A 259 28.94 -10.50 7.78
N GLY A 260 27.89 -10.53 8.60
CA GLY A 260 27.78 -9.76 9.83
C GLY A 260 28.91 -10.06 10.83
N GLN A 261 29.18 -11.35 11.08
CA GLN A 261 30.29 -11.77 11.95
C GLN A 261 31.64 -11.27 11.44
N ALA A 262 31.89 -11.35 10.12
CA ALA A 262 33.11 -10.81 9.52
C ALA A 262 33.21 -9.29 9.67
N LEU A 263 32.11 -8.57 9.47
CA LEU A 263 32.03 -7.12 9.68
C LEU A 263 32.32 -6.72 11.13
N LEU A 264 31.65 -7.36 12.10
CA LEU A 264 31.82 -7.05 13.51
C LEU A 264 33.24 -7.36 13.99
N ALA A 265 33.83 -8.49 13.57
CA ALA A 265 35.21 -8.82 13.90
C ALA A 265 36.22 -7.80 13.32
N ALA A 266 35.96 -7.30 12.10
CA ALA A 266 36.77 -6.25 11.50
C ALA A 266 36.65 -4.91 12.25
N LEU A 267 35.43 -4.56 12.71
CA LEU A 267 35.16 -3.40 13.54
C LEU A 267 35.84 -3.50 14.90
N ASP A 268 35.72 -4.62 15.62
CA ASP A 268 36.36 -4.86 16.91
C ASP A 268 37.89 -4.67 16.82
N LYS A 269 38.50 -5.06 15.69
CA LYS A 269 39.93 -4.86 15.43
C LYS A 269 40.30 -3.43 15.04
N ARG A 270 39.41 -2.70 14.36
CA ARG A 270 39.69 -1.37 13.81
C ARG A 270 39.32 -0.23 14.75
N ALA A 271 38.17 -0.31 15.42
CA ALA A 271 37.60 0.74 16.25
C ALA A 271 38.53 1.23 17.37
N PRO A 272 39.28 0.37 18.10
CA PRO A 272 40.23 0.85 19.11
C PRO A 272 41.32 1.76 18.55
N LYS A 273 41.63 1.65 17.26
CA LYS A 273 42.65 2.47 16.56
C LYS A 273 42.09 3.76 15.97
N LEU A 274 40.80 4.04 16.18
CA LEU A 274 40.16 5.30 15.79
C LEU A 274 40.13 6.30 16.96
N ASN A 275 40.45 5.86 18.19
CA ASN A 275 40.32 6.65 19.42
C ASN A 275 38.90 7.24 19.58
N LYS A 276 37.88 6.41 19.31
CA LYS A 276 36.46 6.74 19.41
C LYS A 276 35.73 5.67 20.22
N GLU A 277 34.69 6.09 20.94
CA GLU A 277 33.77 5.21 21.67
C GLU A 277 32.62 4.80 20.75
N LEU A 278 32.85 3.78 19.94
CA LEU A 278 31.93 3.32 18.90
C LEU A 278 30.87 2.37 19.47
N ALA A 279 29.62 2.63 19.13
CA ALA A 279 28.48 1.73 19.26
C ALA A 279 27.72 1.59 17.93
N LEU A 280 27.04 0.45 17.77
CA LEU A 280 26.20 0.16 16.62
C LEU A 280 24.72 0.18 17.05
N CYS A 281 23.89 0.80 16.22
CA CYS A 281 22.45 0.77 16.36
C CYS A 281 21.85 -0.18 15.32
N VAL A 282 21.05 -1.15 15.78
CA VAL A 282 20.34 -2.09 14.90
C VAL A 282 18.95 -1.61 14.50
N ASN A 283 18.36 -0.69 15.27
CA ASN A 283 16.99 -0.25 15.07
C ASN A 283 16.93 1.06 14.25
N PRO A 284 16.26 1.09 13.09
CA PRO A 284 16.03 2.31 12.33
C PRO A 284 15.36 3.41 13.16
N GLN A 285 15.65 4.68 12.84
CA GLN A 285 15.12 5.83 13.60
C GLN A 285 13.60 5.94 13.51
N SER A 286 13.02 5.59 12.36
CA SER A 286 11.58 5.49 12.10
C SER A 286 10.86 4.50 13.03
N LEU A 287 11.57 3.48 13.53
CA LEU A 287 11.07 2.48 14.48
C LEU A 287 11.40 2.80 15.95
N GLY A 288 11.85 4.02 16.22
CA GLY A 288 12.23 4.48 17.57
C GLY A 288 13.74 4.47 17.85
N GLY A 289 14.56 3.99 16.91
CA GLY A 289 16.02 4.07 17.01
C GLY A 289 16.61 3.24 18.15
N CYS A 290 17.82 3.61 18.57
CA CYS A 290 18.48 3.01 19.72
C CYS A 290 18.59 3.99 20.88
N GLU A 291 18.76 3.45 22.08
CA GLU A 291 19.05 4.22 23.28
C GLU A 291 20.32 5.07 23.09
N GLY A 292 20.31 6.32 23.57
CA GLY A 292 21.47 7.21 23.52
C GLY A 292 21.50 8.13 22.29
N PRO A 293 22.69 8.55 21.83
CA PRO A 293 22.83 9.49 20.72
C PRO A 293 22.29 8.93 19.40
N ALA A 294 21.72 9.81 18.58
CA ALA A 294 21.32 9.45 17.22
C ALA A 294 22.55 9.02 16.37
N PRO A 295 22.40 8.05 15.44
CA PRO A 295 23.46 7.65 14.52
C PRO A 295 24.05 8.83 13.74
N SER A 296 25.38 8.90 13.67
CA SER A 296 26.11 9.97 12.98
C SER A 296 26.46 9.60 11.54
N GLU A 297 25.98 10.40 10.58
CA GLU A 297 26.36 10.26 9.16
C GLU A 297 27.86 10.50 8.94
N ALA A 298 28.47 11.43 9.70
CA ALA A 298 29.90 11.70 9.61
C ALA A 298 30.74 10.48 10.03
N LEU A 299 30.29 9.76 11.07
CA LEU A 299 30.93 8.52 11.52
C LEU A 299 30.75 7.39 10.51
N LEU A 300 29.56 7.26 9.92
CA LEU A 300 29.28 6.32 8.84
C LEU A 300 30.26 6.54 7.68
N ASN A 301 30.37 7.77 7.19
CA ASN A 301 31.24 8.13 6.08
C ASN A 301 32.73 7.87 6.40
N LEU A 302 33.16 8.16 7.64
CA LEU A 302 34.51 7.86 8.10
C LEU A 302 34.81 6.35 8.07
N LEU A 303 33.89 5.52 8.58
CA LEU A 303 34.07 4.07 8.60
C LEU A 303 34.00 3.46 7.20
N ALA A 304 33.05 3.91 6.38
CA ALA A 304 32.88 3.44 4.99
C ALA A 304 34.11 3.68 4.12
N GLN A 305 34.87 4.76 4.39
CA GLN A 305 36.08 5.11 3.64
C GLN A 305 37.37 4.58 4.27
N ASP A 306 37.29 3.86 5.40
CA ASP A 306 38.46 3.35 6.10
C ASP A 306 39.11 2.20 5.30
N LYS A 307 40.23 2.51 4.64
CA LYS A 307 40.98 1.56 3.81
C LYS A 307 41.40 0.28 4.56
N LYS A 308 41.64 0.35 5.87
CA LYS A 308 42.05 -0.82 6.66
C LYS A 308 40.85 -1.71 6.95
N LEU A 309 39.69 -1.13 7.25
CA LEU A 309 38.43 -1.84 7.42
C LEU A 309 38.00 -2.51 6.11
N LEU A 310 37.97 -1.76 5.01
CA LEU A 310 37.67 -2.30 3.68
C LEU A 310 38.60 -3.45 3.29
N LYS A 311 39.90 -3.33 3.58
CA LYS A 311 40.87 -4.39 3.30
C LYS A 311 40.62 -5.66 4.12
N SER A 312 40.07 -5.56 5.33
CA SER A 312 39.73 -6.75 6.14
C SER A 312 38.46 -7.47 5.72
N LEU A 313 37.63 -6.86 4.86
CA LEU A 313 36.33 -7.41 4.42
C LEU A 313 36.38 -8.01 3.01
N LYS A 314 37.53 -7.89 2.33
CA LYS A 314 37.85 -8.53 1.04
C LYS A 314 38.54 -9.86 1.28
#